data_AF-A0A1Y3BID6-F1
#
_entry.id   AF-A0A1Y3BID6-F1
#
_cell.length_a   1.000
_cell.length_b   1.000
_cell.length_c   1.000
_cell.angle_alpha   90.00
_cell.angle_beta   90.00
_cell.angle_gamma   90.00
#
_symmetry.space_group_name_H-M   'P 1'
#
loop_
_entity.id
_entity.type
_entity.pdbx_description
1 polymer ?
#
loop_
_entity_poly.entity_id
_entity_poly.type
_entity_poly.pdbx_seq_one_letter_code
_entity_poly.pdbx_strand_id
1 'polypeptide(L)'
;RILEEIKQHKIDIYTIPDCDPDDDIEYKEHVRQLQNSMPFAVSSSVDIIEVNGERIRGREYPWGIVRTECDDHSDYVKLRSMLVSQMQDLHEVTHDLHYENYRSLHLTNNGCDMSPMTKKFNTSDVRDNVSILSGMTMDETEKDRLLLEKEAEIRRMQQELAKIQDQIRKQSLHQSSDQNGS
;
A
#
# COMPACT_ATOMS: atom_id res chain seq x y z
N ARG A 1 -22.22 18.60 -0.58
CA ARG A 1 -22.30 18.21 -2.01
C ARG A 1 -21.01 17.57 -2.55
N ILE A 2 -19.88 18.28 -2.72
CA ILE A 2 -18.66 17.66 -3.29
C ILE A 2 -18.18 16.45 -2.44
N LEU A 3 -18.04 16.64 -1.12
CA LEU A 3 -17.62 15.56 -0.21
C LEU A 3 -18.61 14.37 -0.17
N GLU A 4 -19.90 14.64 -0.34
CA GLU A 4 -20.93 13.60 -0.40
C GLU A 4 -20.81 12.79 -1.69
N GLU A 5 -20.58 13.44 -2.83
CA GLU A 5 -20.36 12.79 -4.12
C GLU A 5 -19.07 11.93 -4.08
N ILE A 6 -17.98 12.43 -3.49
CA ILE A 6 -16.74 11.67 -3.28
C ILE A 6 -17.02 10.38 -2.48
N LYS A 7 -17.75 10.50 -1.37
CA LYS A 7 -18.13 9.36 -0.52
C LYS A 7 -19.04 8.38 -1.27
N GLN A 8 -19.99 8.88 -2.04
CA GLN A 8 -20.92 8.04 -2.82
C GLN A 8 -20.18 7.20 -3.88
N HIS A 9 -19.17 7.77 -4.51
CA HIS A 9 -18.38 7.10 -5.54
C HIS A 9 -17.21 6.28 -5.00
N LYS A 10 -17.05 6.20 -3.67
CA LYS A 10 -15.93 5.52 -2.99
C LYS A 10 -14.58 5.98 -3.54
N ILE A 11 -14.45 7.29 -3.75
CA ILE A 11 -13.19 7.89 -4.15
C ILE A 11 -12.42 8.16 -2.87
N ASP A 12 -11.28 7.50 -2.73
CA ASP A 12 -10.40 7.76 -1.62
C ASP A 12 -9.53 8.98 -1.90
N ILE A 13 -9.64 9.94 -0.99
CA ILE A 13 -8.83 11.14 -0.97
C ILE A 13 -7.96 11.13 0.27
N TYR A 14 -6.83 11.82 0.20
CA TYR A 14 -5.99 12.03 1.37
C TYR A 14 -6.78 12.73 2.48
N THR A 15 -6.70 12.20 3.68
CA THR A 15 -7.30 12.77 4.89
C THR A 15 -6.19 13.15 5.85
N ILE A 16 -6.23 14.37 6.37
CA ILE A 16 -5.26 14.83 7.36
C ILE A 16 -5.41 13.96 8.62
N PRO A 17 -4.32 13.36 9.13
CA PRO A 17 -4.36 12.54 10.34
C PRO A 17 -4.96 13.29 11.54
N ASP A 18 -5.61 12.53 12.43
CA ASP A 18 -6.08 13.08 13.69
C ASP A 18 -4.89 13.38 14.62
N CYS A 19 -5.00 14.45 15.41
CA CYS A 19 -3.99 14.82 16.39
C CYS A 19 -3.95 13.85 17.57
N ASP A 20 -2.78 13.73 18.18
CA ASP A 20 -2.57 12.95 19.39
C ASP A 20 -3.23 13.63 20.61
N PRO A 21 -3.67 12.86 21.62
CA PRO A 21 -4.28 13.42 22.83
C PRO A 21 -3.33 14.36 23.58
N ASP A 22 -2.01 14.17 23.44
CA ASP A 22 -0.99 14.98 24.09
C ASP A 22 -0.58 16.23 23.27
N ASP A 23 -1.07 16.36 22.04
CA ASP A 23 -0.79 17.54 21.19
C ASP A 23 -1.40 18.82 21.75
N ASP A 24 -0.73 19.94 21.47
CA ASP A 24 -1.15 21.28 21.88
C ASP A 24 -2.54 21.64 21.34
N ILE A 25 -3.33 22.35 22.16
CA ILE A 25 -4.70 22.78 21.81
C ILE A 25 -4.70 23.64 20.55
N GLU A 26 -3.71 24.53 20.40
CA GLU A 26 -3.58 25.40 19.23
C GLU A 26 -3.32 24.60 17.95
N TYR A 27 -2.48 23.55 18.03
CA TYR A 27 -2.22 22.66 16.91
C TYR A 27 -3.48 21.87 16.51
N LYS A 28 -4.22 21.33 17.49
CA LYS A 28 -5.50 20.64 17.26
C LYS A 28 -6.52 21.52 16.57
N GLU A 29 -6.66 22.76 17.01
CA GLU A 29 -7.57 23.74 16.41
C GLU A 29 -7.14 24.03 14.96
N HIS A 30 -5.84 24.21 14.71
CA HIS A 30 -5.31 24.43 13.37
C HIS A 30 -5.56 23.23 12.43
N VAL A 31 -5.30 22.00 12.87
CA VAL A 31 -5.57 20.78 12.09
C VAL A 31 -7.07 20.65 11.78
N ARG A 32 -7.93 20.92 12.76
CA ARG A 32 -9.39 20.91 12.58
C ARG A 32 -9.84 21.95 11.56
N GLN A 33 -9.26 23.15 11.58
CA GLN A 33 -9.54 24.19 10.58
C GLN A 33 -9.17 23.73 9.17
N LEU A 34 -8.01 23.06 9.01
CA LEU A 34 -7.59 22.50 7.72
C LEU A 34 -8.53 21.39 7.24
N GLN A 35 -8.91 20.46 8.12
CA GLN A 35 -9.86 19.38 7.80
C GLN A 35 -11.22 19.95 7.34
N ASN A 36 -11.75 20.95 8.05
CA ASN A 36 -13.03 21.59 7.71
C ASN A 36 -12.98 22.40 6.41
N SER A 37 -11.78 22.80 5.97
CA SER A 37 -11.58 23.60 4.76
C SER A 37 -11.44 22.73 3.50
N MET A 38 -11.52 21.41 3.61
CA MET A 38 -11.54 20.53 2.45
C MET A 38 -12.95 20.46 1.81
N PRO A 39 -13.05 20.54 0.47
CA PRO A 39 -11.97 20.75 -0.50
C PRO A 39 -11.54 22.23 -0.60
N PHE A 40 -10.24 22.49 -0.66
CA PHE A 40 -9.70 23.86 -0.72
C PHE A 40 -10.09 24.58 -2.02
N ALA A 41 -10.67 25.78 -1.90
CA ALA A 41 -10.98 26.65 -3.03
C ALA A 41 -9.82 27.63 -3.27
N VAL A 42 -8.88 27.25 -4.16
CA VAL A 42 -7.64 28.00 -4.36
C VAL A 42 -7.63 28.84 -5.64
N SER A 43 -7.10 30.05 -5.54
CA SER A 43 -6.76 30.93 -6.66
C SER A 43 -5.27 31.27 -6.60
N SER A 44 -4.49 30.74 -7.54
CA SER A 44 -3.05 31.01 -7.65
C SER A 44 -2.77 32.12 -8.67
N SER A 45 -1.74 32.93 -8.39
CA SER A 45 -1.18 33.90 -9.32
C SER A 45 0.34 33.92 -9.20
N VAL A 46 1.03 33.95 -10.35
CA VAL A 46 2.47 34.23 -10.41
C VAL A 46 2.73 35.74 -10.46
N ASP A 47 1.74 36.50 -10.93
CA ASP A 47 1.85 37.94 -11.14
C ASP A 47 1.80 38.70 -9.81
N ILE A 48 2.64 39.72 -9.73
CA ILE A 48 2.70 40.65 -8.61
C ILE A 48 2.11 41.97 -9.08
N ILE A 49 1.04 42.40 -8.43
CA ILE A 49 0.34 43.66 -8.69
C ILE A 49 0.58 44.61 -7.52
N GLU A 50 0.57 45.92 -7.80
CA GLU A 50 0.70 46.95 -6.77
C GLU A 50 -0.69 47.50 -6.43
N VAL A 51 -1.10 47.33 -5.17
CA VAL A 51 -2.41 47.77 -4.68
C VAL A 51 -2.21 48.58 -3.41
N ASN A 52 -2.67 49.83 -3.42
CA ASN A 52 -2.50 50.76 -2.28
C ASN A 52 -1.04 50.92 -1.81
N GLY A 53 -0.06 50.80 -2.73
CA GLY A 53 1.38 50.89 -2.43
C GLY A 53 2.00 49.60 -1.90
N GLU A 54 1.23 48.52 -1.75
CA GLU A 54 1.75 47.19 -1.41
C GLU A 54 1.82 46.29 -2.64
N ARG A 55 2.94 45.59 -2.78
CA ARG A 55 3.12 44.58 -3.83
C ARG A 55 2.55 43.25 -3.36
N ILE A 56 1.44 42.85 -3.94
CA ILE A 56 0.73 41.62 -3.58
C ILE A 56 0.67 40.65 -4.75
N ARG A 57 0.63 39.34 -4.45
CA ARG A 57 0.36 38.32 -5.47
C ARG A 57 -1.13 38.24 -5.70
N GLY A 58 -1.56 38.41 -6.95
CA GLY A 58 -2.98 38.45 -7.26
C GLY A 58 -3.29 38.52 -8.73
N ARG A 59 -4.58 38.52 -9.04
CA ARG A 59 -5.11 38.66 -10.40
C ARG A 59 -5.97 39.91 -10.46
N GLU A 60 -5.67 40.77 -11.42
CA GLU A 60 -6.44 41.97 -11.68
C GLU A 60 -7.45 41.70 -12.80
N TYR A 61 -8.71 42.06 -12.55
CA TYR A 61 -9.79 42.03 -13.53
C TYR A 61 -10.45 43.40 -13.62
N PRO A 62 -11.17 43.72 -14.71
CA PRO A 62 -11.88 45.00 -14.85
C PRO A 62 -12.90 45.27 -13.73
N TRP A 63 -13.39 44.23 -13.06
CA TRP A 63 -14.37 44.32 -11.96
C TRP A 63 -13.75 44.20 -10.56
N GLY A 64 -12.42 44.04 -10.44
CA GLY A 64 -11.76 43.98 -9.14
C GLY A 64 -10.50 43.13 -9.12
N ILE A 65 -9.91 43.04 -7.93
CA ILE A 65 -8.62 42.39 -7.71
C ILE A 65 -8.79 41.20 -6.78
N VAL A 66 -8.33 40.04 -7.22
CA VAL A 66 -8.29 38.82 -6.41
C VAL A 66 -6.89 38.69 -5.81
N ARG A 67 -6.80 38.88 -4.51
CA ARG A 67 -5.57 38.66 -3.72
C ARG A 67 -5.41 37.18 -3.41
N THR A 68 -4.32 36.56 -3.86
CA THR A 68 -4.08 35.12 -3.69
C THR A 68 -3.82 34.71 -2.24
N GLU A 69 -3.16 35.56 -1.45
CA GLU A 69 -2.78 35.27 -0.05
C GLU A 69 -3.82 35.73 0.99
N CYS A 70 -4.99 36.17 0.55
CA CYS A 70 -6.06 36.61 1.44
C CYS A 70 -7.05 35.47 1.67
N ASP A 71 -7.28 35.09 2.94
CA ASP A 71 -8.14 33.95 3.32
C ASP A 71 -9.59 34.13 2.85
N ASP A 72 -10.07 35.38 2.77
CA ASP A 72 -11.42 35.71 2.27
C ASP A 72 -11.61 35.44 0.78
N HIS A 73 -10.51 35.39 0.01
CA HIS A 73 -10.54 35.24 -1.44
C HIS A 73 -10.15 33.84 -1.91
N SER A 74 -9.35 33.11 -1.13
CA SER A 74 -8.72 31.87 -1.56
C SER A 74 -8.17 31.09 -0.36
N ASP A 75 -8.40 29.79 -0.34
CA ASP A 75 -7.82 28.87 0.65
C ASP A 75 -6.35 28.53 0.37
N TYR A 76 -5.65 29.32 -0.46
CA TYR A 76 -4.26 29.07 -0.83
C TYR A 76 -3.34 28.98 0.40
N VAL A 77 -3.56 29.83 1.40
CA VAL A 77 -2.76 29.82 2.63
C VAL A 77 -2.99 28.53 3.42
N LYS A 78 -4.24 28.07 3.50
CA LYS A 78 -4.61 26.81 4.17
C LYS A 78 -4.03 25.60 3.44
N LEU A 79 -4.12 25.57 2.11
CA LEU A 79 -3.49 24.50 1.30
C LEU A 79 -1.98 24.47 1.51
N ARG A 80 -1.30 25.63 1.46
CA ARG A 80 0.14 25.72 1.70
C ARG A 80 0.51 25.23 3.11
N SER A 81 -0.26 25.64 4.12
CA SER A 81 -0.04 25.23 5.51
C SER A 81 -0.18 23.71 5.68
N MET A 82 -1.26 23.14 5.13
CA MET A 82 -1.52 21.69 5.13
C MET A 82 -0.41 20.92 4.46
N LEU A 83 0.03 21.36 3.27
CA LEU A 83 1.13 20.70 2.56
C LEU A 83 2.40 20.72 3.42
N VAL A 84 2.82 21.88 3.92
CA VAL A 84 4.06 21.99 4.70
C VAL A 84 4.02 21.17 5.99
N SER A 85 2.90 21.19 6.73
CA SER A 85 2.79 20.45 7.99
C SER A 85 2.66 18.93 7.79
N GLN A 86 2.07 18.49 6.68
CA GLN A 86 1.77 17.08 6.43
C GLN A 86 2.67 16.42 5.37
N MET A 87 3.78 17.06 4.98
CA MET A 87 4.73 16.49 4.00
C MET A 87 5.25 15.10 4.41
N GLN A 88 5.50 14.89 5.70
CA GLN A 88 6.01 13.63 6.21
C GLN A 88 4.96 12.51 6.07
N ASP A 89 3.74 12.75 6.52
CA ASP A 89 2.63 11.79 6.40
C ASP A 89 2.33 11.46 4.93
N LEU A 90 2.31 12.47 4.05
CA LEU A 90 2.14 12.27 2.62
C LEU A 90 3.23 11.37 2.01
N HIS A 91 4.47 11.50 2.49
CA HIS A 91 5.56 10.62 2.07
C HIS A 91 5.35 9.19 2.58
N GLU A 92 4.98 9.01 3.86
CA GLU A 92 4.71 7.71 4.47
C GLU A 92 3.56 6.98 3.79
N VAL A 93 2.42 7.63 3.58
CA VAL A 93 1.28 7.06 2.83
C VAL A 93 1.71 6.67 1.40
N THR A 94 2.54 7.48 0.75
CA THR A 94 3.03 7.13 -0.59
C THR A 94 3.91 5.88 -0.56
N HIS A 95 4.76 5.73 0.46
CA HIS A 95 5.65 4.58 0.59
C HIS A 95 4.91 3.31 1.02
N ASP A 96 4.23 3.37 2.17
CA ASP A 96 3.67 2.20 2.84
C ASP A 96 2.39 1.69 2.19
N LEU A 97 1.65 2.58 1.50
CA LEU A 97 0.42 2.21 0.83
C LEU A 97 0.58 2.16 -0.67
N HIS A 98 0.86 3.29 -1.33
CA HIS A 98 0.82 3.34 -2.79
C HIS A 98 1.96 2.55 -3.43
N TYR A 99 3.18 2.68 -2.90
CA TYR A 99 4.33 1.96 -3.42
C TYR A 99 4.30 0.47 -3.06
N GLU A 100 4.01 0.09 -1.82
CA GLU A 100 3.92 -1.34 -1.47
C GLU A 100 2.78 -2.08 -2.19
N ASN A 101 1.65 -1.41 -2.46
CA ASN A 101 0.60 -1.99 -3.30
C ASN A 101 1.10 -2.22 -4.74
N TYR A 102 1.75 -1.23 -5.33
CA TYR A 102 2.36 -1.36 -6.65
C TYR A 102 3.40 -2.48 -6.68
N ARG A 103 4.29 -2.52 -5.68
CA ARG A 103 5.37 -3.50 -5.54
C ARG A 103 4.82 -4.91 -5.42
N SER A 104 3.80 -5.11 -4.58
CA SER A 104 3.13 -6.40 -4.39
C SER A 104 2.49 -6.89 -5.69
N LEU A 105 1.83 -5.99 -6.43
CA LEU A 105 1.24 -6.33 -7.73
C LEU A 105 2.31 -6.73 -8.76
N HIS A 106 3.44 -6.03 -8.81
CA HIS A 106 4.52 -6.33 -9.76
C HIS A 106 5.24 -7.64 -9.42
N LEU A 107 5.50 -7.90 -8.15
CA LEU A 107 6.17 -9.14 -7.73
C LEU A 107 5.26 -10.36 -7.92
N THR A 108 3.95 -10.22 -7.73
CA THR A 108 2.98 -11.30 -7.98
C THR A 108 2.79 -11.53 -9.49
N ASN A 109 2.62 -10.47 -10.29
CA ASN A 109 2.45 -10.57 -11.74
C ASN A 109 3.73 -11.01 -12.49
N ASN A 110 4.91 -10.85 -11.90
CA ASN A 110 6.16 -11.41 -12.45
C ASN A 110 6.39 -12.87 -12.01
N GLY A 111 5.63 -13.39 -11.03
CA GLY A 111 5.70 -14.77 -10.55
C GLY A 111 4.69 -15.72 -11.22
N CYS A 112 3.63 -15.19 -11.83
CA CYS A 112 2.65 -15.95 -12.60
C CYS A 112 2.23 -15.19 -13.87
N ASP A 113 2.28 -15.91 -14.97
CA ASP A 113 2.07 -15.52 -16.36
C ASP A 113 0.87 -14.55 -16.58
N MET A 114 1.19 -13.39 -17.18
CA MET A 114 0.38 -12.52 -18.04
C MET A 114 -1.15 -12.45 -17.84
N SER A 115 -1.63 -11.45 -17.09
CA SER A 115 -2.87 -10.72 -17.45
C SER A 115 -2.98 -9.34 -16.77
N PRO A 116 -3.23 -8.24 -17.49
CA PRO A 116 -3.41 -6.92 -16.89
C PRO A 116 -4.83 -6.80 -16.29
N MET A 117 -4.99 -7.21 -15.03
CA MET A 117 -6.22 -6.92 -14.29
C MET A 117 -6.02 -5.67 -13.44
N THR A 118 -6.36 -4.51 -13.99
CA THR A 118 -6.50 -3.26 -13.24
C THR A 118 -7.68 -3.39 -12.26
N LYS A 119 -7.45 -3.94 -11.06
CA LYS A 119 -8.40 -3.83 -9.95
C LYS A 119 -8.18 -2.48 -9.26
N LYS A 120 -9.19 -1.62 -9.34
CA LYS A 120 -9.29 -0.37 -8.57
C LYS A 120 -9.37 -0.75 -7.09
N PHE A 121 -8.36 -0.40 -6.31
CA PHE A 121 -8.36 -0.61 -4.85
C PHE A 121 -8.78 0.67 -4.15
N ASN A 122 -9.72 0.52 -3.23
CA ASN A 122 -10.14 1.59 -2.33
C ASN A 122 -9.25 1.59 -1.07
N THR A 123 -8.72 2.75 -0.72
CA THR A 123 -7.81 3.09 0.38
C THR A 123 -8.48 2.98 1.76
N SER A 124 -9.82 2.97 1.85
CA SER A 124 -10.55 2.96 3.12
C SER A 124 -10.47 1.65 3.93
N ASP A 125 -10.10 0.52 3.31
CA ASP A 125 -10.11 -0.80 3.96
C ASP A 125 -8.73 -1.26 4.47
N VAL A 126 -7.69 -0.42 4.42
CA VAL A 126 -6.31 -0.89 4.68
C VAL A 126 -6.06 -1.29 6.14
N ARG A 127 -6.84 -0.76 7.08
CA ARG A 127 -6.71 -1.15 8.50
C ARG A 127 -7.20 -2.58 8.79
N ASP A 128 -8.07 -3.12 7.94
CA ASP A 128 -8.57 -4.50 8.02
C ASP A 128 -7.97 -5.44 6.93
N ASN A 129 -7.18 -4.90 5.99
CA ASN A 129 -6.66 -5.62 4.82
C ASN A 129 -5.35 -6.41 5.05
N VAL A 130 -4.83 -6.50 6.27
CA VAL A 130 -3.86 -7.56 6.63
C VAL A 130 -4.48 -8.95 6.38
N SER A 131 -5.81 -9.05 6.33
CA SER A 131 -6.53 -10.27 5.98
C SER A 131 -6.54 -10.61 4.48
N ILE A 132 -6.44 -9.63 3.56
CA ILE A 132 -6.51 -9.92 2.11
C ILE A 132 -5.19 -10.50 1.57
N LEU A 133 -4.04 -10.17 2.17
CA LEU A 133 -2.78 -10.87 1.88
C LEU A 133 -2.82 -12.34 2.36
N SER A 134 -3.63 -12.63 3.38
CA SER A 134 -3.94 -14.00 3.82
C SER A 134 -4.85 -14.76 2.85
N GLY A 135 -5.50 -14.07 1.90
CA GLY A 135 -6.44 -14.65 0.93
C GLY A 135 -5.82 -15.21 -0.35
N MET A 136 -4.50 -15.10 -0.54
CA MET A 136 -3.75 -15.89 -1.54
C MET A 136 -3.31 -17.26 -0.97
N THR A 137 -4.00 -17.76 0.04
CA THR A 137 -3.93 -19.17 0.37
C THR A 137 -4.63 -19.94 -0.75
N MET A 138 -3.87 -20.79 -1.45
CA MET A 138 -4.44 -21.94 -2.15
C MET A 138 -5.53 -22.54 -1.26
N ASP A 139 -6.71 -22.82 -1.83
CA ASP A 139 -7.85 -23.37 -1.10
C ASP A 139 -7.36 -24.52 -0.21
N GLU A 140 -7.81 -24.57 1.04
CA GLU A 140 -7.27 -25.48 2.07
C GLU A 140 -7.33 -26.94 1.58
N THR A 141 -8.36 -27.23 0.77
CA THR A 141 -8.57 -28.49 0.06
C THR A 141 -7.48 -28.83 -0.97
N GLU A 142 -6.93 -27.83 -1.65
CA GLU A 142 -5.90 -27.99 -2.68
C GLU A 142 -4.52 -28.19 -2.04
N LYS A 143 -4.26 -27.54 -0.90
CA LYS A 143 -3.08 -27.79 -0.05
C LYS A 143 -3.06 -29.22 0.49
N ASP A 144 -4.18 -29.68 1.02
CA ASP A 144 -4.31 -31.05 1.54
C ASP A 144 -4.10 -32.10 0.44
N ARG A 145 -4.65 -31.84 -0.75
CA ARG A 145 -4.47 -32.72 -1.91
C ARG A 145 -3.00 -32.80 -2.35
N LEU A 146 -2.30 -31.67 -2.40
CA LEU A 146 -0.89 -31.61 -2.77
C LEU A 146 0.02 -32.27 -1.72
N LEU A 147 -0.31 -32.10 -0.43
CA LEU A 147 0.42 -32.70 0.68
C LEU A 147 0.37 -34.24 0.60
N LEU A 148 -0.82 -34.80 0.34
CA LEU A 148 -1.01 -36.24 0.24
C LEU A 148 -0.23 -36.84 -0.94
N GLU A 149 -0.19 -36.14 -2.07
CA GLU A 149 0.58 -36.57 -3.24
C GLU A 149 2.10 -36.56 -2.96
N LYS A 150 2.60 -35.51 -2.29
CA LYS A 150 4.00 -35.44 -1.86
C LYS A 150 4.36 -36.51 -0.84
N GLU A 151 3.47 -36.80 0.11
CA GLU A 151 3.69 -37.86 1.09
C GLU A 151 3.74 -39.25 0.44
N ALA A 152 2.88 -39.52 -0.55
CA ALA A 152 2.91 -40.76 -1.31
C ALA A 152 4.23 -40.93 -2.09
N GLU A 153 4.74 -39.85 -2.70
CA GLU A 153 6.01 -39.88 -3.42
C GLU A 153 7.19 -40.10 -2.47
N ILE A 154 7.22 -39.42 -1.32
CA ILE A 154 8.22 -39.63 -0.27
C ILE A 154 8.22 -41.09 0.19
N ARG A 155 7.03 -41.67 0.40
CA ARG A 155 6.90 -43.07 0.82
C ARG A 155 7.42 -44.04 -0.23
N ARG A 156 7.19 -43.75 -1.51
CA ARG A 156 7.70 -44.55 -2.63
C ARG A 156 9.23 -44.50 -2.68
N MET A 157 9.81 -43.32 -2.58
CA MET A 157 11.27 -43.14 -2.52
C MET A 157 11.87 -43.86 -1.30
N GLN A 158 11.25 -43.78 -0.13
CA GLN A 158 11.71 -44.48 1.07
C GLN A 158 11.73 -46.00 0.89
N GLN A 159 10.73 -46.57 0.20
CA GLN A 159 10.71 -48.00 -0.11
C GLN A 159 11.81 -48.40 -1.10
N GLU A 160 12.09 -47.57 -2.10
CA GLU A 160 13.18 -47.83 -3.04
C GLU A 160 14.55 -47.77 -2.34
N LEU A 161 14.78 -46.75 -1.51
CA LEU A 161 16.00 -46.65 -0.70
C LEU A 161 16.19 -47.86 0.21
N ALA A 162 15.12 -48.33 0.86
CA ALA A 162 15.18 -49.52 1.71
C ALA A 162 15.54 -50.78 0.92
N LYS A 163 14.97 -50.97 -0.29
CA LYS A 163 15.31 -52.09 -1.18
C LYS A 163 16.77 -52.05 -1.62
N ILE A 164 17.27 -50.86 -1.95
CA ILE A 164 18.67 -50.65 -2.34
C ILE A 164 19.60 -50.99 -1.16
N GLN A 165 19.31 -50.51 0.05
CA GLN A 165 20.10 -50.84 1.24
C GLN A 165 20.12 -52.35 1.54
N ASP A 166 18.99 -53.04 1.37
CA ASP A 166 18.92 -54.48 1.55
C ASP A 166 19.69 -55.26 0.47
N GLN A 167 19.69 -54.80 -0.78
CA GLN A 167 20.53 -55.36 -1.84
C GLN A 167 22.02 -55.19 -1.53
N ILE A 168 22.45 -54.02 -1.07
CA ILE A 168 23.84 -53.76 -0.68
C ILE A 168 24.23 -54.66 0.50
N ARG A 169 23.37 -54.80 1.52
CA ARG A 169 23.62 -55.68 2.67
C ARG A 169 23.74 -57.15 2.24
N LYS A 170 22.90 -57.62 1.33
CA LYS A 170 22.97 -58.99 0.80
C LYS A 170 24.24 -59.23 -0.02
N GLN A 171 24.65 -58.26 -0.85
CA GLN A 171 25.90 -58.33 -1.61
C GLN A 171 27.13 -58.33 -0.70
N SER A 172 27.13 -57.54 0.38
CA SER A 172 28.24 -57.54 1.35
C SER A 172 28.32 -58.83 2.17
N LEU A 173 27.18 -59.45 2.50
CA LEU A 173 27.11 -60.77 3.16
C LEU A 173 27.56 -61.92 2.24
N HIS A 174 27.27 -61.86 0.93
CA HIS A 174 27.78 -62.83 -0.04
C HIS A 174 29.30 -62.73 -0.21
N GLN A 175 29.86 -61.51 -0.32
CA GLN A 175 31.31 -61.31 -0.45
C GLN A 175 32.12 -61.77 0.77
N SER A 176 31.50 -61.79 1.97
CA SER A 176 32.15 -62.27 3.20
C SER A 176 32.02 -63.79 3.41
N SER A 177 31.12 -64.45 2.67
CA SER A 177 30.99 -65.92 2.68
C SER A 177 32.01 -66.60 1.78
N ASP A 178 32.42 -65.95 0.68
CA ASP A 178 33.42 -66.48 -0.26
C ASP A 178 34.87 -66.39 0.24
N GLN A 179 35.16 -65.62 1.31
CA GLN A 179 36.51 -65.53 1.91
C GLN A 179 36.77 -66.55 3.04
N ASN A 180 35.75 -67.27 3.52
CA ASN A 180 35.90 -68.25 4.61
C ASN A 180 35.78 -69.72 4.14
N GLY A 181 35.82 -69.96 2.83
CA GLY A 181 35.77 -71.29 2.22
C GLY A 181 36.99 -71.59 1.35
N SER A 182 38.17 -71.71 1.96
CA SER A 182 39.34 -72.42 1.42
C SER A 182 40.19 -72.96 2.56
#